data_AF-A0A0T7A7A3-F1
#
_entry.id   AF-A0A0T7A7A3-F1
#
_cell.length_a   1.000
_cell.length_b   1.000
_cell.length_c   1.000
_cell.angle_alpha   90.00
_cell.angle_beta   90.00
_cell.angle_gamma   90.00
#
_symmetry.space_group_name_H-M   'P 1'
#
loop_
_entity.id
_entity.type
_entity.pdbx_description
1 polymer ?
#
loop_
_entity_poly.entity_id
_entity_poly.type
_entity_poly.pdbx_seq_one_letter_code
_entity_poly.pdbx_strand_id
1 'polypeptide(L)' 'RKGGLFVALTFDRSGFVMVLKKLTEDRFRWPRREVPVVVLTTEQLHWILDGIDIDAMIRHPVRQYQIAG' A
#
# COMPACT_ATOMS: atom_id res chain seq x y z
N ARG A 1 15.38 -12.51 7.40
CA ARG A 1 14.56 -11.86 6.33
C ARG A 1 13.29 -12.68 6.04
N LYS A 2 12.16 -12.44 6.73
CA LYS A 2 10.82 -12.98 6.39
C LYS A 2 9.97 -11.82 5.86
N GLY A 3 9.51 -11.85 4.61
CA GLY A 3 8.85 -10.68 3.99
C GLY A 3 7.77 -11.03 2.94
N GLY A 4 7.37 -12.29 2.85
CA GLY A 4 6.30 -12.73 1.95
C GLY A 4 4.95 -12.89 2.65
N LEU A 5 4.81 -12.55 3.93
CA LEU A 5 3.55 -12.67 4.67
C LEU A 5 2.96 -11.29 4.92
N PHE A 6 1.70 -11.12 4.55
CA PHE A 6 0.87 -9.97 4.86
C PHE A 6 -0.26 -10.44 5.78
N VAL A 7 -0.47 -9.73 6.88
CA VAL A 7 -1.57 -9.95 7.82
C VAL A 7 -2.34 -8.63 7.93
N ALA A 8 -3.64 -8.67 7.67
CA ALA A 8 -4.55 -7.57 7.99
C ALA A 8 -5.55 -8.03 9.05
N LEU A 9 -5.85 -7.11 9.97
CA LEU A 9 -6.89 -7.28 10.97
C LEU A 9 -7.85 -6.10 10.81
N THR A 10 -9.11 -6.37 10.51
CA THR A 10 -10.17 -5.37 10.47
C THR A 10 -11.20 -5.70 11.54
N PHE A 11 -11.91 -4.68 12.03
CA PHE A 11 -13.00 -4.84 12.97
C PHE A 11 -14.30 -4.46 12.26
N ASP A 12 -15.26 -5.38 12.20
CA ASP A 12 -16.65 -5.07 11.91
C ASP A 12 -17.41 -4.75 13.21
N ARG A 13 -18.66 -4.32 13.10
CA ARG A 13 -19.54 -3.93 14.23
C ARG A 13 -19.49 -4.86 15.45
N SER A 14 -19.22 -6.15 15.27
CA SER A 14 -19.29 -7.19 16.29
C SER A 14 -18.03 -8.04 16.44
N GLY A 15 -17.08 -7.97 15.53
CA GLY A 15 -15.96 -8.92 15.52
C GLY A 15 -14.77 -8.51 14.66
N PHE A 16 -13.69 -9.26 14.83
CA PHE A 16 -12.47 -9.09 14.04
C PHE A 16 -12.45 -10.03 12.84
N VAL A 17 -12.09 -9.52 11.68
CA VAL A 17 -11.79 -10.28 10.47
C VAL A 17 -10.28 -10.21 10.23
N MET A 18 -9.67 -11.39 10.06
CA MET A 18 -8.24 -11.49 9.74
C MET A 18 -8.05 -12.04 8.33
N VAL A 19 -7.22 -11.36 7.55
CA VAL A 19 -6.85 -11.77 6.18
C VAL A 19 -5.35 -12.01 6.12
N LEU A 20 -4.95 -13.15 5.55
CA LEU A 20 -3.57 -13.58 5.38
C LEU A 20 -3.25 -13.76 3.90
N LYS A 21 -2.19 -13.12 3.41
CA LYS A 21 -1.64 -13.39 2.08
C LYS A 21 -0.17 -13.80 2.21
N LYS A 22 0.17 -14.96 1.66
CA LYS A 22 1.55 -15.47 1.62
C LYS A 22 2.03 -15.56 0.18
N LEU A 23 3.12 -14.88 -0.12
CA LEU A 23 3.87 -15.02 -1.36
C LEU A 23 4.84 -16.20 -1.23
N THR A 24 4.86 -17.05 -2.25
CA THR A 24 5.72 -18.25 -2.31
C THR A 24 7.11 -17.91 -2.83
N GLU A 25 7.17 -17.08 -3.87
CA GLU A 25 8.41 -16.74 -4.59
C GLU A 25 8.86 -15.29 -4.31
N ASP A 26 7.90 -14.40 -4.06
CA ASP A 26 8.14 -12.96 -3.94
C ASP A 26 8.06 -12.41 -2.51
N ARG A 27 8.25 -11.09 -2.39
CA ARG A 27 8.17 -10.34 -1.13
C ARG A 27 7.40 -9.04 -1.34
N PHE A 28 6.64 -8.65 -0.33
CA PHE A 28 5.97 -7.35 -0.31
C PHE A 28 7.00 -6.22 -0.14
N ARG A 29 6.79 -5.12 -0.88
CA ARG A 29 7.57 -3.89 -0.75
C ARG A 29 6.89 -2.95 0.24
N TRP A 30 7.21 -3.13 1.51
CA TRP A 30 6.71 -2.24 2.56
C TRP A 30 7.44 -0.88 2.51
N PRO A 31 6.71 0.24 2.72
CA PRO A 31 7.32 1.56 2.76
C PRO A 31 8.33 1.65 3.89
N ARG A 32 9.51 2.20 3.60
CA ARG A 32 10.65 2.29 4.53
C ARG A 32 10.73 3.68 5.15
N ARG A 33 9.65 4.07 5.82
CA ARG A 33 9.60 5.36 6.52
C ARG A 33 10.15 5.18 7.94
N GLU A 34 10.81 6.21 8.47
CA GLU A 34 11.35 6.20 9.84
C GLU A 34 10.25 6.25 10.92
N VAL A 35 8.97 6.20 10.53
CA VAL A 35 7.83 6.18 11.44
C VAL A 35 7.36 4.74 11.70
N PRO A 36 6.96 4.42 12.94
CA PRO A 36 6.54 3.07 13.32
C PRO A 36 5.17 2.66 12.73
N VAL A 37 4.36 3.63 12.32
CA VAL A 37 3.03 3.42 11.74
C VAL A 37 2.90 4.27 10.49
N VAL A 38 2.46 3.65 9.39
CA VAL A 38 2.19 4.34 8.12
C VAL A 38 0.71 4.21 7.82
N VAL A 39 0.04 5.35 7.64
CA VAL A 39 -1.33 5.39 7.13
C VAL A 39 -1.29 5.24 5.62
N LEU A 40 -2.04 4.27 5.10
CA LEU A 40 -2.17 4.00 3.68
C LEU A 40 -3.61 4.22 3.23
N THR A 41 -3.79 4.71 2.02
CA THR A 41 -5.09 4.61 1.34
C THR A 41 -5.35 3.17 0.90
N THR A 42 -6.61 2.83 0.62
CA THR A 42 -6.98 1.53 0.04
C THR A 42 -6.21 1.25 -1.25
N GLU A 43 -6.03 2.27 -2.09
CA GLU A 43 -5.25 2.18 -3.33
C GLU A 43 -3.77 1.85 -3.06
N GLN A 44 -3.13 2.55 -2.13
CA GLN A 44 -1.74 2.27 -1.76
C GLN A 44 -1.56 0.88 -1.16
N LEU A 45 -2.55 0.40 -0.39
CA LEU A 45 -2.54 -0.97 0.11
C LEU A 45 -2.61 -1.97 -1.04
N HIS A 46 -3.50 -1.78 -2.03
CA HIS A 46 -3.58 -2.65 -3.20
C HIS A 46 -2.25 -2.68 -3.98
N TRP A 47 -1.60 -1.54 -4.18
CA TRP A 47 -0.28 -1.49 -4.81
C TRP A 47 0.76 -2.35 -4.09
N ILE A 48 0.84 -2.27 -2.75
CA ILE A 48 1.75 -3.13 -1.99
C ILE A 48 1.42 -4.61 -2.22
N LEU A 49 0.12 -4.96 -2.21
CA LEU A 49 -0.32 -6.34 -2.42
C LEU A 49 -0.02 -6.88 -3.83
N ASP A 50 0.13 -5.98 -4.80
CA ASP A 50 0.55 -6.25 -6.18
C ASP A 50 2.08 -6.18 -6.35
N GLY A 51 2.83 -5.88 -5.29
CA GLY A 51 4.30 -5.83 -5.30
C GLY A 51 4.89 -4.49 -5.77
N ILE A 52 4.07 -3.47 -5.93
CA ILE A 52 4.48 -2.13 -6.35
C ILE A 52 5.16 -1.39 -5.18
N ASP A 53 6.26 -0.71 -5.49
CA ASP A 53 7.01 0.10 -4.55
C ASP A 53 6.41 1.50 -4.44
N ILE A 54 5.64 1.74 -3.37
CA ILE A 54 4.95 3.02 -3.20
C ILE A 54 5.90 4.18 -2.91
N ASP A 55 7.10 3.92 -2.38
CA ASP A 55 8.08 4.97 -2.08
C ASP A 55 8.84 5.40 -3.36
N ALA A 56 8.83 4.56 -4.41
CA ALA A 56 9.37 4.89 -5.73
C ALA A 56 8.37 5.65 -6.62
N MET A 57 7.12 5.83 -6.18
CA MET A 57 6.07 6.40 -6.99
C MET A 57 6.14 7.94 -7.02
N ILE A 58 6.37 8.50 -8.21
CA ILE A 58 6.43 9.94 -8.44
C ILE A 58 5.20 10.36 -9.26
N ARG A 59 4.38 11.27 -8.72
CA ARG A 59 3.24 11.83 -9.46
C ARG A 59 3.73 12.88 -10.46
N HIS A 60 3.11 12.92 -11.64
CA HIS A 60 3.32 14.02 -12.57
C HIS A 60 2.92 15.37 -11.94
N PRO A 61 3.60 16.47 -12.29
CA PRO A 61 3.20 17.79 -11.83
C PRO A 61 1.77 18.10 -12.30
N VAL A 62 0.99 18.73 -11.43
CA VAL A 62 -0.34 19.22 -11.78
C VAL A 62 -0.18 20.31 -12.84
N ARG A 63 -0.77 20.09 -14.02
CA ARG A 63 -0.77 21.07 -15.10
C ARG A 63 -2.02 21.93 -15.01
N GLN A 64 -1.86 23.25 -14.98
CA GLN A 64 -2.96 24.18 -15.16
C GLN A 64 -3.05 24.51 -16.64
N TYR A 65 -4.17 24.15 -17.27
CA TYR A 65 -4.44 24.48 -18.66
C TYR A 65 -5.23 25.78 -18.71
N GLN A 66 -4.77 26.76 -19.50
CA GLN A 66 -5.58 27.91 -19.87
C GLN A 66 -6.38 27.55 -21.12
N ILE A 67 -7.68 27.79 -21.08
CA ILE A 67 -8.54 27.68 -22.26
C ILE A 67 -8.23 28.90 -23.14
N ALA A 68 -7.74 28.68 -24.35
CA ALA A 68 -7.63 29.74 -25.34
C ALA A 68 -9.04 30.13 -25.82
N GLY A 69 -9.38 31.40 -25.66
CA GLY A 69 -10.59 32.00 -26.24
C GLY A 69 -10.47 32.23 -27.74
#